data_AF-A0A418X0K1-F1
#
_entry.id   AF-A0A418X0K1-F1
#
_cell.length_a   1.000
_cell.length_b   1.000
_cell.length_c   1.000
_cell.angle_alpha   90.00
_cell.angle_beta   90.00
_cell.angle_gamma   90.00
#
_symmetry.space_group_name_H-M   'P 1'
#
loop_
_entity.id
_entity.type
_entity.pdbx_description
1 polymer ?
#
loop_
_entity_poly.entity_id
_entity_poly.type
_entity_poly.pdbx_seq_one_letter_code
_entity_poly.pdbx_strand_id
1 'polypeptide(L)'
;MPKTILRFPGVKAKSGVSRSTHYNQIKDGLMTRPVALGPRARGWPENEIDALNAARIAAKSDDEIRVLVKQLEAARKAAPCLVAEMCNVAEEPESINKKTA
;
A
#
# COMPACT_ATOMS: atom_id res chain seq x y z
N MET A 1 13.16 -11.17 -6.55
CA MET A 1 11.97 -11.26 -7.44
C MET A 1 11.83 -9.96 -8.24
N PRO A 2 11.33 -10.01 -9.48
CA PRO A 2 11.16 -8.83 -10.33
C PRO A 2 10.19 -7.81 -9.71
N LYS A 3 10.53 -6.53 -9.78
CA LYS A 3 9.68 -5.42 -9.28
C LYS A 3 8.78 -4.90 -10.41
N THR A 4 7.86 -5.75 -10.87
CA THR A 4 6.89 -5.37 -11.92
C THR A 4 5.80 -4.48 -11.33
N ILE A 5 5.40 -3.44 -12.06
CA ILE A 5 4.26 -2.59 -11.69
C ILE A 5 3.08 -2.88 -12.62
N LEU A 6 2.00 -3.37 -12.04
CA LEU A 6 0.76 -3.69 -12.73
C LEU A 6 -0.10 -2.44 -12.91
N ARG A 7 -0.63 -2.26 -14.13
CA ARG A 7 -1.75 -1.34 -14.40
C ARG A 7 -3.06 -1.96 -13.91
N PHE A 8 -4.11 -1.14 -13.78
CA PHE A 8 -5.41 -1.63 -13.31
C PHE A 8 -5.93 -2.90 -14.03
N PRO A 9 -5.82 -3.06 -15.38
CA PRO A 9 -6.22 -4.31 -16.03
C PRO A 9 -5.49 -5.55 -15.50
N GLY A 10 -4.17 -5.45 -15.23
CA GLY A 10 -3.40 -6.54 -14.64
C GLY A 10 -3.81 -6.83 -13.20
N VAL A 11 -4.07 -5.77 -12.42
CA VAL A 11 -4.60 -5.92 -11.05
C VAL A 11 -5.97 -6.60 -11.06
N LYS A 12 -6.87 -6.20 -11.96
CA LYS A 12 -8.19 -6.81 -12.14
C LYS A 12 -8.07 -8.30 -12.50
N ALA A 13 -7.17 -8.66 -13.41
CA ALA A 13 -6.93 -10.05 -13.78
C ALA A 13 -6.43 -10.90 -12.60
N LYS A 14 -5.55 -10.34 -11.76
CA LYS A 14 -5.01 -11.04 -10.58
C LYS A 14 -5.98 -11.13 -9.40
N SER A 15 -6.69 -10.05 -9.11
CA SER A 15 -7.55 -9.97 -7.91
C SER A 15 -8.99 -10.43 -8.15
N GLY A 16 -9.42 -10.54 -9.42
CA GLY A 16 -10.76 -10.97 -9.79
C GLY A 16 -11.88 -9.96 -9.47
N VAL A 17 -11.56 -8.81 -8.87
CA VAL A 17 -12.56 -7.83 -8.45
C VAL A 17 -12.85 -6.78 -9.51
N SER A 18 -14.07 -6.26 -9.49
CA SER A 18 -14.47 -5.13 -10.34
C SER A 18 -13.70 -3.85 -9.99
N ARG A 19 -13.74 -2.86 -10.88
CA ARG A 19 -13.09 -1.56 -10.65
C ARG A 19 -13.67 -0.82 -9.46
N SER A 20 -14.99 -0.77 -9.34
CA SER A 20 -15.66 -0.10 -8.22
C SER A 20 -15.31 -0.80 -6.90
N THR A 21 -15.37 -2.14 -6.86
CA THR A 21 -14.99 -2.92 -5.69
C THR A 21 -13.53 -2.66 -5.29
N HIS A 22 -12.61 -2.61 -6.25
CA HIS A 22 -11.21 -2.34 -5.97
C HIS A 22 -11.01 -0.96 -5.31
N TYR A 23 -11.67 0.07 -5.81
CA TYR A 23 -11.58 1.41 -5.21
C TYR A 23 -12.30 1.50 -3.85
N ASN A 24 -13.38 0.76 -3.64
CA ASN A 24 -14.00 0.64 -2.32
C ASN A 24 -13.04 -0.03 -1.33
N GLN A 25 -12.38 -1.13 -1.73
CA GLN A 25 -11.38 -1.79 -0.90
C GLN A 25 -10.18 -0.88 -0.57
N ILE A 26 -9.77 0.01 -1.49
CA ILE A 26 -8.75 1.03 -1.20
C ILE A 26 -9.27 2.01 -0.13
N LYS A 27 -10.52 2.46 -0.24
CA LYS A 27 -11.16 3.34 0.75
C LYS A 27 -11.27 2.67 2.13
N ASP A 28 -11.57 1.39 2.16
CA ASP A 28 -11.73 0.58 3.38
C ASP A 28 -10.39 0.10 3.96
N GLY A 29 -9.27 0.42 3.29
CA GLY A 29 -7.92 0.03 3.70
C GLY A 29 -7.58 -1.45 3.47
N LEU A 30 -8.43 -2.18 2.73
CA LEU A 30 -8.26 -3.60 2.37
C LEU A 30 -7.41 -3.81 1.12
N MET A 31 -6.90 -2.72 0.54
CA MET A 31 -6.02 -2.73 -0.61
C MET A 31 -5.01 -1.59 -0.50
N THR A 32 -3.80 -1.81 -1.01
CA THR A 32 -2.74 -0.80 -1.07
C THR A 32 -3.09 0.35 -2.02
N ARG A 33 -2.65 1.57 -1.69
CA ARG A 33 -2.78 2.73 -2.57
C ARG A 33 -1.88 2.60 -3.80
N PRO A 34 -2.35 3.04 -4.98
CA PRO A 34 -1.56 3.00 -6.20
C PRO A 34 -0.32 3.89 -6.12
N VAL A 35 0.74 3.45 -6.79
CA VAL A 35 1.94 4.25 -7.10
C VAL A 35 1.68 5.09 -8.34
N ALA A 36 2.03 6.37 -8.28
CA ALA A 36 2.01 7.24 -9.45
C ALA A 36 3.20 6.92 -10.37
N LEU A 37 2.90 6.59 -11.63
CA LEU A 37 3.90 6.36 -12.69
C LEU A 37 4.04 7.58 -13.63
N GLY A 38 3.22 8.60 -13.42
CA GLY A 38 3.16 9.79 -14.23
C GLY A 38 1.84 10.55 -14.02
N PRO A 39 1.58 11.60 -14.81
CA PRO A 39 0.44 12.49 -14.60
C PRO A 39 -0.90 11.76 -14.63
N ARG A 40 -1.06 10.84 -15.59
CA ARG A 40 -2.30 10.08 -15.84
C ARG A 40 -2.18 8.60 -15.45
N ALA A 41 -1.02 8.20 -14.93
CA ALA A 41 -0.67 6.80 -14.76
C ALA A 41 -0.57 6.42 -13.27
N ARG A 42 -1.34 5.41 -12.87
CA ARG A 42 -1.34 4.77 -11.54
C ARG A 42 -1.14 3.25 -11.64
N GLY A 43 -0.28 2.65 -10.83
CA GLY A 43 -0.01 1.21 -10.86
C GLY A 43 0.26 0.63 -9.48
N TRP A 44 0.26 -0.70 -9.39
CA TRP A 44 0.49 -1.43 -8.15
C TRP A 44 1.67 -2.37 -8.32
N PRO A 45 2.58 -2.42 -7.34
CA PRO A 45 3.62 -3.45 -7.31
C PRO A 45 2.99 -4.84 -7.33
N GLU A 46 3.47 -5.70 -8.23
CA GLU A 46 2.93 -7.05 -8.41
C GLU A 46 2.97 -7.88 -7.13
N ASN A 47 4.07 -7.78 -6.39
CA ASN A 47 4.28 -8.45 -5.10
C ASN A 47 3.24 -8.08 -4.03
N GLU A 48 2.79 -6.83 -3.99
CA GLU A 48 1.78 -6.37 -3.02
C GLU A 48 0.41 -6.98 -3.35
N ILE A 49 0.05 -7.05 -4.64
CA ILE A 49 -1.18 -7.69 -5.09
C ILE A 49 -1.17 -9.18 -4.75
N ASP A 50 -0.05 -9.85 -5.00
CA ASP A 50 0.11 -11.28 -4.71
C ASP A 50 0.03 -11.56 -3.19
N ALA A 51 0.65 -10.71 -2.36
CA ALA A 51 0.57 -10.82 -0.90
C ALA A 51 -0.86 -10.63 -0.37
N LEU A 52 -1.60 -9.65 -0.91
CA LEU A 52 -2.99 -9.42 -0.53
C LEU A 52 -3.91 -10.57 -0.97
N ASN A 53 -3.69 -11.09 -2.18
CA ASN A 53 -4.41 -12.27 -2.66
C ASN A 53 -4.11 -13.49 -1.78
N ALA A 54 -2.85 -13.72 -1.41
CA ALA A 54 -2.47 -14.80 -0.51
C ALA A 54 -3.13 -14.65 0.87
N ALA A 55 -3.19 -13.45 1.42
CA ALA A 55 -3.91 -13.17 2.68
C ALA A 55 -5.41 -13.47 2.58
N ARG A 56 -6.04 -13.11 1.46
CA ARG A 56 -7.46 -13.42 1.20
C ARG A 56 -7.70 -14.92 1.03
N ILE A 57 -6.83 -15.62 0.33
CA ILE A 57 -6.88 -17.09 0.17
C ILE A 57 -6.71 -17.79 1.52
N ALA A 58 -5.88 -17.23 2.41
CA ALA A 58 -5.72 -17.70 3.79
C ALA A 58 -6.88 -17.30 4.72
N ALA A 59 -7.96 -16.70 4.19
CA ALA A 59 -9.15 -16.26 4.95
C ALA A 59 -8.84 -15.34 6.14
N LYS A 60 -7.80 -14.50 6.02
CA LYS A 60 -7.47 -13.49 7.02
C LYS A 60 -8.62 -12.51 7.22
N SER A 61 -8.74 -11.99 8.44
CA SER A 61 -9.75 -10.98 8.74
C SER A 61 -9.42 -9.64 8.07
N ASP A 62 -10.44 -8.81 7.90
CA ASP A 62 -10.27 -7.46 7.35
C ASP A 62 -9.28 -6.62 8.17
N ASP A 63 -9.26 -6.79 9.49
CA ASP A 63 -8.32 -6.09 10.38
C ASP A 63 -6.87 -6.51 10.11
N GLU A 64 -6.61 -7.80 9.94
CA GLU A 64 -5.29 -8.33 9.59
C GLU A 64 -4.84 -7.86 8.20
N ILE A 65 -5.76 -7.81 7.25
CA ILE A 65 -5.48 -7.30 5.90
C ILE A 65 -5.10 -5.82 5.98
N ARG A 66 -5.80 -4.99 6.79
CA ARG A 66 -5.42 -3.58 6.98
C ARG A 66 -4.02 -3.43 7.59
N VAL A 67 -3.65 -4.30 8.54
CA VAL A 67 -2.29 -4.32 9.11
C VAL A 67 -1.26 -4.67 8.03
N LEU A 68 -1.53 -5.70 7.23
CA LEU A 68 -0.67 -6.10 6.12
C LEU A 68 -0.50 -4.98 5.09
N VAL A 69 -1.58 -4.29 4.71
CA VAL A 69 -1.52 -3.14 3.80
C VAL A 69 -0.60 -2.06 4.33
N LYS A 70 -0.71 -1.69 5.61
CA LYS A 70 0.18 -0.69 6.24
C LYS A 70 1.64 -1.13 6.20
N GLN A 71 1.91 -2.41 6.48
CA GLN A 71 3.26 -2.97 6.41
C GLN A 71 3.84 -2.92 5.00
N LEU A 72 3.05 -3.28 3.98
CA LEU A 72 3.46 -3.22 2.58
C LEU A 72 3.76 -1.78 2.13
N GLU A 73 2.89 -0.82 2.48
CA GLU A 73 3.13 0.60 2.17
C GLU A 73 4.36 1.17 2.90
N ALA A 74 4.59 0.77 4.15
CA ALA A 74 5.77 1.16 4.91
C ALA A 74 7.06 0.57 4.30
N ALA A 75 7.06 -0.73 3.97
CA ALA A 75 8.17 -1.38 3.30
C ALA A 75 8.49 -0.75 1.94
N ARG A 76 7.47 -0.26 1.22
CA ARG A 76 7.65 0.48 -0.04
C ARG A 76 8.37 1.81 0.17
N LYS A 77 8.04 2.56 1.24
CA LYS A 77 8.74 3.81 1.59
C LYS A 77 10.16 3.56 2.07
N ALA A 78 10.37 2.48 2.80
CA ALA A 78 11.67 2.09 3.35
C ALA A 78 12.60 1.47 2.29
N ALA A 79 12.08 1.04 1.13
CA ALA A 79 12.92 0.53 0.06
C ALA A 79 13.93 1.62 -0.35
N PRO A 80 15.23 1.41 -0.12
CA PRO A 80 16.22 2.45 -0.39
C PRO A 80 16.21 2.70 -1.89
N CYS A 81 15.79 3.89 -2.27
CA CYS A 81 16.24 4.45 -3.51
C CYS A 81 17.76 4.70 -3.33
N LEU A 82 18.57 4.44 -4.36
CA LEU A 82 19.97 4.87 -4.40
C LEU A 82 20.12 6.40 -4.34
N VAL A 83 19.02 7.14 -4.23
CA VAL A 83 18.94 8.60 -4.07
C VAL A 83 18.46 9.01 -2.65
N ALA A 84 18.46 8.09 -1.67
CA ALA A 84 17.93 8.32 -0.33
C ALA A 84 18.85 9.16 0.58
N GLU A 85 20.02 9.60 0.13
CA GLU A 85 20.82 10.58 0.91
C GLU A 85 20.20 11.99 0.94
N MET A 86 19.14 12.29 0.18
CA MET A 86 18.70 13.70 0.02
C MET A 86 17.30 14.09 0.53
N CYS A 87 16.52 13.21 1.15
CA CYS A 87 15.16 13.58 1.60
C CYS A 87 14.81 13.01 2.97
N ASN A 88 15.56 13.44 3.98
CA ASN A 88 15.06 13.42 5.35
C ASN A 88 14.05 14.58 5.49
N VAL A 89 12.76 14.30 5.38
CA VAL A 89 11.72 15.25 5.81
C VAL A 89 11.01 14.66 7.02
N ALA A 90 11.57 15.07 8.17
CA ALA A 90 10.87 15.48 9.38
C ALA A 90 9.68 14.63 9.84
N GLU A 91 9.97 13.71 10.76
CA GLU A 91 9.04 13.42 11.86
C GLU A 91 9.11 14.58 12.85
N GLU A 92 8.03 15.36 12.99
CA GLU A 92 7.77 16.10 14.23
C GLU A 92 6.75 15.30 15.06
N PRO A 93 7.16 14.68 16.16
CA PRO A 93 6.24 14.09 17.12
C PRO A 93 5.81 15.17 18.13
N GLU A 94 4.69 15.84 17.90
CA GLU A 94 4.10 16.70 18.94
C GLU A 94 3.32 15.83 19.94
N SER A 95 4.09 15.23 20.86
CA SER A 95 3.62 14.65 22.10
C SER A 95 3.90 15.64 23.23
N ILE A 96 2.93 16.46 23.61
CA ILE A 96 2.90 17.06 24.95
C ILE A 96 1.49 16.88 25.53
N ASN A 97 1.33 15.80 26.29
CA ASN A 97 0.30 15.66 27.29
C ASN A 97 0.92 16.05 28.65
N LYS A 98 0.30 16.99 29.39
CA LYS A 98 -0.06 16.90 30.82
C LYS A 98 -0.12 18.26 31.54
N LYS A 99 -1.27 18.46 32.21
CA LYS A 99 -1.45 18.86 33.62
C LYS A 99 -1.13 20.29 34.11
N THR A 100 -2.20 20.90 34.61
CA THR A 100 -2.38 21.32 36.02
C THR A 100 -1.46 22.43 36.57
N ALA A 101 -2.01 23.62 36.74
CA ALA A 101 -1.99 24.42 37.97
C ALA A 101 -3.09 25.49 37.89
#